data_AF-A0A259SGJ7-F1
#
_entry.id   AF-A0A259SGJ7-F1
#
_cell.length_a   1.000
_cell.length_b   1.000
_cell.length_c   1.000
_cell.angle_alpha   90.00
_cell.angle_beta   90.00
_cell.angle_gamma   90.00
#
_symmetry.space_group_name_H-M   'P 1'
#
loop_
_entity.id
_entity.type
_entity.pdbx_description
1 polymer ?
#
loop_
_entity_poly.entity_id
_entity_poly.type
_entity_poly.pdbx_seq_one_letter_code
_entity_poly.pdbx_strand_id
1 'polypeptide(L)'
;MRWEDDVEVGRWIRDRLDPVIGSDMHSVVPRGFEAYARIFHPAWVRSVPGGVVPTQDELRAMPEDEEERILSGLRDEQATWADAAAAFGTVLHPLAQWSRIVRTPEGEDWRHRRAPDGREFHGPIEGDLPPALLAPVAEHLVAHTTTPDEGFAGVWEGHGGLLGGFGSTGRAFVTFTDDPVEAHAAMLAESIHDPFNNPYQKAVWHDGILSREVSEGARLELPQREHVLFTAPPRTFADPDWVAFVPWSDKIAEERGFPPSALHPNLIWPADHAWILVSEIDFDSTVVGGSEAVVAALCADERLEALPIPEGANLQWDADEVNP
;
A
#
# COMPACT_ATOMS: atom_id res chain seq x y z
N MET A 1 12.24 -7.40 16.26
CA MET A 1 11.64 -6.05 16.22
C MET A 1 10.89 -5.80 17.50
N ARG A 2 10.75 -4.55 17.93
CA ARG A 2 10.00 -4.16 19.13
C ARG A 2 9.37 -2.79 18.92
N TRP A 3 8.28 -2.50 19.62
CA TRP A 3 7.73 -1.14 19.68
C TRP A 3 8.80 -0.17 20.20
N GLU A 4 8.85 1.02 19.60
CA GLU A 4 9.72 2.13 19.96
C GLU A 4 8.87 3.27 20.51
N ASP A 5 9.09 3.61 21.78
CA ASP A 5 8.39 4.66 22.50
C ASP A 5 9.11 6.01 22.41
N ASP A 6 10.43 6.01 22.18
CA ASP A 6 11.19 7.22 21.90
C ASP A 6 11.02 7.66 20.44
N VAL A 7 9.99 8.49 20.19
CA VAL A 7 9.68 9.00 18.85
C VAL A 7 10.68 10.05 18.36
N GLU A 8 11.59 10.55 19.20
CA GLU A 8 12.60 11.53 18.78
C GLU A 8 13.58 10.94 17.76
N VAL A 9 13.71 9.60 17.68
CA VAL A 9 14.49 8.91 16.65
C VAL A 9 14.01 9.22 15.21
N GLY A 10 12.74 9.60 15.05
CA GLY A 10 12.14 10.02 13.78
C GLY A 10 12.04 11.53 13.59
N ARG A 11 12.45 12.34 14.57
CA ARG A 11 12.26 13.80 14.53
C ARG A 11 12.92 14.47 13.33
N TRP A 12 14.07 13.96 12.91
CA TRP A 12 14.80 14.49 11.76
C TRP A 12 13.98 14.43 10.47
N ILE A 13 13.02 13.48 10.35
CA ILE A 13 12.12 13.38 9.21
C ILE A 13 11.26 14.63 9.17
N ARG A 14 10.57 14.93 10.28
CA ARG A 14 9.71 16.13 10.43
C ARG A 14 10.47 17.41 10.11
N ASP A 15 11.70 17.55 10.60
CA ASP A 15 12.52 18.74 10.38
C ASP A 15 12.93 18.94 8.90
N ARG A 16 12.82 17.90 8.07
CA ARG A 16 13.15 17.91 6.64
C ARG A 16 11.93 17.82 5.72
N LEU A 17 10.72 17.80 6.25
CA LEU A 17 9.48 17.87 5.48
C LEU A 17 9.06 19.33 5.26
N ASP A 18 8.38 19.56 4.15
CA ASP A 18 7.80 20.86 3.86
C ASP A 18 6.51 21.10 4.67
N PRO A 19 6.32 22.32 5.19
CA PRO A 19 5.11 22.65 5.94
C PRO A 19 3.88 22.81 5.04
N VAL A 20 4.08 22.98 3.72
CA VAL A 20 3.02 23.17 2.74
C VAL A 20 2.65 21.82 2.14
N ILE A 21 1.53 21.29 2.63
CA ILE A 21 0.97 20.01 2.22
C ILE A 21 0.56 20.05 0.74
N GLY A 22 0.83 18.95 0.02
CA GLY A 22 0.30 18.71 -1.32
C GLY A 22 0.95 19.53 -2.43
N SER A 23 2.08 20.18 -2.15
CA SER A 23 2.82 20.98 -3.15
C SER A 23 3.75 20.13 -4.02
N ASP A 24 4.54 19.27 -3.39
CA ASP A 24 5.39 18.27 -4.03
C ASP A 24 5.57 17.05 -3.09
N MET A 25 6.40 16.08 -3.48
CA MET A 25 6.69 14.90 -2.67
C MET A 25 7.21 15.22 -1.26
N HIS A 26 7.82 16.40 -1.03
CA HIS A 26 8.43 16.75 0.25
C HIS A 26 7.44 17.11 1.34
N SER A 27 6.13 17.13 1.07
CA SER A 27 5.14 17.11 2.14
C SER A 27 5.17 15.80 2.94
N VAL A 28 5.70 14.71 2.36
CA VAL A 28 5.78 13.37 2.99
C VAL A 28 7.16 12.72 2.89
N VAL A 29 8.01 13.13 1.94
CA VAL A 29 9.38 12.61 1.75
C VAL A 29 10.42 13.63 2.22
N PRO A 30 11.29 13.32 3.20
CA PRO A 30 12.24 14.31 3.70
C PRO A 30 13.29 14.74 2.66
N ARG A 31 13.63 16.03 2.70
CA ARG A 31 14.69 16.66 1.89
C ARG A 31 16.10 16.18 2.29
N GLY A 32 17.10 16.58 1.51
CA GLY A 32 18.51 16.50 1.90
C GLY A 32 19.21 15.18 1.58
N PHE A 33 18.62 14.35 0.71
CA PHE A 33 19.31 13.23 0.09
C PHE A 33 19.93 13.64 -1.25
N GLU A 34 20.92 12.90 -1.74
CA GLU A 34 21.60 13.22 -3.01
C GLU A 34 20.69 12.95 -4.21
N ALA A 35 19.86 11.91 -4.13
CA ALA A 35 18.95 11.50 -5.20
C ALA A 35 17.69 10.82 -4.65
N TYR A 36 16.66 10.75 -5.50
CA TYR A 36 15.39 10.10 -5.22
C TYR A 36 14.97 9.14 -6.33
N ALA A 37 14.39 8.00 -5.95
CA ALA A 37 13.76 7.04 -6.85
C ALA A 37 12.27 6.90 -6.52
N ARG A 38 11.44 6.78 -7.54
CA ARG A 38 10.04 6.35 -7.43
C ARG A 38 9.95 4.90 -7.89
N ILE A 39 9.43 4.03 -7.04
CA ILE A 39 9.13 2.64 -7.32
C ILE A 39 7.61 2.55 -7.50
N PHE A 40 7.18 2.22 -8.70
CA PHE A 40 5.77 2.13 -9.05
C PHE A 40 5.15 0.89 -8.41
N HIS A 41 4.03 1.05 -7.73
CA HIS A 41 3.31 -0.11 -7.22
C HIS A 41 2.71 -0.88 -8.41
N PRO A 42 2.70 -2.21 -8.34
CA PRO A 42 2.23 -3.02 -9.44
C PRO A 42 0.73 -2.87 -9.62
N ALA A 43 0.31 -2.85 -10.88
CA ALA A 43 -1.08 -2.97 -11.26
C ALA A 43 -1.47 -4.45 -11.40
N TRP A 44 -2.73 -4.69 -11.76
CA TRP A 44 -3.18 -6.01 -12.19
C TRP A 44 -3.83 -5.93 -13.56
N VAL A 45 -3.76 -7.01 -14.31
CA VAL A 45 -4.44 -7.14 -15.60
C VAL A 45 -5.29 -8.40 -15.60
N ARG A 46 -6.56 -8.21 -15.95
CA ARG A 46 -7.52 -9.25 -16.23
C ARG A 46 -7.61 -9.46 -17.73
N SER A 47 -7.60 -10.72 -18.14
CA SER A 47 -7.78 -11.11 -19.55
C SER A 47 -8.68 -12.34 -19.69
N VAL A 48 -9.26 -12.49 -20.89
CA VAL A 48 -10.00 -13.68 -21.31
C VAL A 48 -9.40 -14.20 -22.63
N PRO A 49 -9.22 -15.53 -22.79
CA PRO A 49 -8.64 -16.10 -24.00
C PRO A 49 -9.36 -15.67 -25.28
N GLY A 50 -8.65 -14.94 -26.15
CA GLY A 50 -9.12 -14.57 -27.49
C GLY A 50 -10.29 -13.59 -27.52
N GLY A 51 -10.55 -12.87 -26.42
CA GLY A 51 -11.71 -11.99 -26.31
C GLY A 51 -11.44 -10.71 -25.53
N VAL A 52 -12.53 -9.98 -25.31
CA VAL A 52 -12.59 -8.74 -24.54
C VAL A 52 -13.17 -9.08 -23.18
N VAL A 53 -12.55 -8.57 -22.10
CA VAL A 53 -13.10 -8.71 -20.75
C VAL A 53 -14.44 -7.95 -20.70
N PRO A 54 -15.57 -8.66 -20.46
CA PRO A 54 -16.87 -8.01 -20.41
C PRO A 54 -17.04 -7.21 -19.13
N THR A 55 -17.82 -6.14 -19.19
CA THR A 55 -18.33 -5.42 -18.02
C THR A 55 -19.29 -6.30 -17.23
N GLN A 56 -19.53 -5.94 -15.97
CA GLN A 56 -20.54 -6.58 -15.12
C GLN A 56 -21.94 -6.58 -15.76
N ASP A 57 -22.32 -5.50 -16.43
CA ASP A 57 -23.64 -5.43 -17.08
C ASP A 57 -23.71 -6.26 -18.37
N GLU A 58 -22.61 -6.36 -19.13
CA GLU A 58 -22.50 -7.27 -20.27
C GLU A 58 -22.59 -8.73 -19.83
N LEU A 59 -21.88 -9.11 -18.75
CA LEU A 59 -21.95 -10.46 -18.18
C LEU A 59 -23.39 -10.83 -17.78
N ARG A 60 -24.08 -9.95 -17.04
CA ARG A 60 -25.47 -10.19 -16.63
C ARG A 60 -26.47 -10.31 -17.78
N ALA A 61 -26.15 -9.75 -18.94
CA ALA A 61 -26.99 -9.81 -20.12
C ALA A 61 -26.71 -11.06 -20.99
N MET A 62 -25.62 -11.79 -20.72
CA MET A 62 -25.25 -13.00 -21.45
C MET A 62 -26.08 -14.21 -21.00
N PRO A 63 -26.23 -15.23 -21.88
CA PRO A 63 -26.68 -16.55 -21.46
C PRO A 63 -25.78 -17.14 -20.38
N GLU A 64 -26.36 -17.86 -19.40
CA GLU A 64 -25.63 -18.44 -18.27
C GLU A 64 -24.44 -19.32 -18.70
N ASP A 65 -24.58 -20.08 -19.80
CA ASP A 65 -23.51 -20.95 -20.32
C ASP A 65 -22.34 -20.16 -20.92
N GLU A 66 -22.63 -19.01 -21.52
CA GLU A 66 -21.60 -18.09 -22.03
C GLU A 66 -20.89 -17.35 -20.90
N GLU A 67 -21.66 -16.89 -19.90
CA GLU A 67 -21.14 -16.29 -18.67
C GLU A 67 -20.18 -17.25 -17.96
N GLU A 68 -20.62 -18.48 -17.68
CA GLU A 68 -19.81 -19.50 -17.00
C GLU A 68 -18.50 -19.79 -17.75
N ARG A 69 -18.57 -19.88 -19.08
CA ARG A 69 -17.40 -20.10 -19.93
C ARG A 69 -16.41 -18.92 -19.87
N ILE A 70 -16.89 -17.68 -19.84
CA ILE A 70 -16.01 -16.50 -19.73
C ILE A 70 -15.39 -16.45 -18.33
N LEU A 71 -16.20 -16.59 -17.27
CA LEU A 71 -15.73 -16.53 -15.90
C LEU A 71 -14.68 -17.60 -15.60
N SER A 72 -14.87 -18.82 -16.09
CA SER A 72 -13.87 -19.91 -15.96
C SER A 72 -12.59 -19.67 -16.78
N GLY A 73 -12.69 -18.85 -17.82
CA GLY A 73 -11.57 -18.45 -18.68
C GLY A 73 -10.77 -17.26 -18.17
N LEU A 74 -11.24 -16.53 -17.15
CA LEU A 74 -10.55 -15.34 -16.64
C LEU A 74 -9.14 -15.67 -16.12
N ARG A 75 -8.22 -14.76 -16.39
CA ARG A 75 -6.84 -14.78 -15.92
C ARG A 75 -6.51 -13.42 -15.33
N ASP A 76 -6.14 -13.40 -14.06
CA ASP A 76 -5.66 -12.24 -13.34
C ASP A 76 -4.15 -12.40 -13.12
N GLU A 77 -3.38 -11.42 -13.57
CA GLU A 77 -1.93 -11.41 -13.51
C GLU A 77 -1.46 -10.04 -13.00
N GLN A 78 -0.30 -10.01 -12.35
CA GLN A 78 0.36 -8.77 -12.00
C GLN A 78 0.83 -8.07 -13.28
N ALA A 79 0.67 -6.76 -13.36
CA ALA A 79 1.08 -5.94 -14.50
C ALA A 79 1.95 -4.77 -14.06
N THR A 80 2.86 -4.36 -14.94
CA THR A 80 3.63 -3.13 -14.78
C THR A 80 2.85 -1.94 -15.33
N TRP A 81 3.25 -0.73 -14.95
CA TRP A 81 2.77 0.49 -15.57
C TRP A 81 3.18 0.57 -17.04
N ALA A 82 4.34 0.02 -17.41
CA ALA A 82 4.75 -0.11 -18.80
C ALA A 82 3.80 -0.99 -19.61
N ASP A 83 3.30 -2.09 -19.04
CA ASP A 83 2.29 -2.95 -19.70
C ASP A 83 0.98 -2.20 -19.94
N ALA A 84 0.52 -1.44 -18.95
CA ALA A 84 -0.66 -0.59 -19.08
C ALA A 84 -0.43 0.51 -20.13
N ALA A 85 0.73 1.19 -20.07
CA ALA A 85 1.06 2.24 -21.03
C ALA A 85 1.08 1.73 -22.47
N ALA A 86 1.64 0.54 -22.69
CA ALA A 86 1.62 -0.12 -23.99
C ALA A 86 0.19 -0.45 -24.46
N ALA A 87 -0.67 -0.93 -23.57
CA ALA A 87 -2.06 -1.27 -23.89
C ALA A 87 -2.91 -0.04 -24.23
N PHE A 88 -2.70 1.09 -23.54
CA PHE A 88 -3.46 2.34 -23.72
C PHE A 88 -2.82 3.32 -24.71
N GLY A 89 -1.64 3.00 -25.23
CA GLY A 89 -0.88 3.91 -26.11
C GLY A 89 -0.51 5.22 -25.40
N THR A 90 -0.07 5.12 -24.15
CA THR A 90 0.46 6.20 -23.32
C THR A 90 1.96 5.97 -23.05
N VAL A 91 2.61 6.90 -22.36
CA VAL A 91 4.04 6.84 -22.09
C VAL A 91 4.28 6.73 -20.59
N LEU A 92 4.99 5.70 -20.18
CA LEU A 92 5.55 5.65 -18.82
C LEU A 92 6.73 6.61 -18.71
N HIS A 93 6.71 7.46 -17.68
CA HIS A 93 7.78 8.37 -17.31
C HIS A 93 7.77 8.57 -15.78
N PRO A 94 8.80 9.20 -15.17
CA PRO A 94 8.95 9.22 -13.72
C PRO A 94 7.79 9.89 -12.95
N LEU A 95 7.09 10.82 -13.58
CA LEU A 95 5.98 11.58 -13.00
C LEU A 95 4.60 11.12 -13.51
N ALA A 96 4.55 9.98 -14.22
CA ALA A 96 3.30 9.46 -14.75
C ALA A 96 2.28 9.26 -13.62
N GLN A 97 1.01 9.51 -13.92
CA GLN A 97 -0.10 9.27 -13.01
C GLN A 97 -0.97 8.15 -13.56
N TRP A 98 -1.37 7.19 -12.71
CA TRP A 98 -2.05 5.99 -13.19
C TRP A 98 -3.28 6.33 -14.03
N SER A 99 -4.13 7.24 -13.54
CA SER A 99 -5.34 7.71 -14.23
C SER A 99 -5.06 8.25 -15.65
N ARG A 100 -3.89 8.85 -15.88
CA ARG A 100 -3.45 9.32 -17.19
C ARG A 100 -2.92 8.20 -18.07
N ILE A 101 -2.16 7.27 -17.49
CA ILE A 101 -1.68 6.06 -18.18
C ILE A 101 -2.85 5.26 -18.75
N VAL A 102 -3.91 5.05 -17.97
CA VAL A 102 -5.10 4.30 -18.39
C VAL A 102 -6.20 5.17 -19.02
N ARG A 103 -5.86 6.41 -19.41
CA ARG A 103 -6.71 7.37 -20.12
C ARG A 103 -8.11 7.50 -19.51
N THR A 104 -8.20 7.65 -18.20
CA THR A 104 -9.46 7.78 -17.48
C THR A 104 -10.17 9.08 -17.87
N PRO A 105 -11.41 9.02 -18.41
CA PRO A 105 -12.26 10.19 -18.62
C PRO A 105 -12.65 10.85 -17.30
N GLU A 106 -12.99 12.13 -17.37
CA GLU A 106 -13.41 12.90 -16.20
C GLU A 106 -14.64 12.27 -15.52
N GLY A 107 -14.52 12.03 -14.21
CA GLY A 107 -15.59 11.46 -13.38
C GLY A 107 -15.75 9.94 -13.50
N GLU A 108 -14.94 9.26 -14.31
CA GLU A 108 -14.92 7.81 -14.36
C GLU A 108 -13.94 7.20 -13.35
N ASP A 109 -14.14 5.93 -13.04
CA ASP A 109 -13.25 5.19 -12.17
C ASP A 109 -11.93 4.90 -12.89
N TRP A 110 -10.83 5.32 -12.27
CA TRP A 110 -9.47 5.05 -12.74
C TRP A 110 -8.97 3.67 -12.28
N ARG A 111 -9.61 3.07 -11.27
CA ARG A 111 -9.19 1.78 -10.68
C ARG A 111 -9.49 0.62 -11.59
N HIS A 112 -10.49 0.69 -12.46
CA HIS A 112 -10.86 -0.40 -13.37
C HIS A 112 -11.04 0.15 -14.79
N ARG A 113 -10.07 -0.13 -15.67
CA ARG A 113 -10.06 0.39 -17.04
C ARG A 113 -9.84 -0.70 -18.06
N ARG A 114 -10.78 -0.83 -18.99
CA ARG A 114 -10.59 -1.69 -20.15
C ARG A 114 -9.77 -1.00 -21.23
N ALA A 115 -8.67 -1.64 -21.61
CA ALA A 115 -7.79 -1.20 -22.68
C ALA A 115 -8.39 -1.48 -24.07
N PRO A 116 -7.96 -0.77 -25.13
CA PRO A 116 -8.37 -1.03 -26.51
C PRO A 116 -8.11 -2.45 -27.02
N ASP A 117 -7.12 -3.14 -26.44
CA ASP A 117 -6.79 -4.54 -26.78
C ASP A 117 -7.73 -5.57 -26.12
N GLY A 118 -8.68 -5.12 -25.31
CA GLY A 118 -9.70 -5.93 -24.67
C GLY A 118 -9.36 -6.41 -23.26
N ARG A 119 -8.12 -6.22 -22.78
CA ARG A 119 -7.74 -6.50 -21.40
C ARG A 119 -8.29 -5.45 -20.44
N GLU A 120 -8.49 -5.80 -19.18
CA GLU A 120 -8.92 -4.87 -18.14
C GLU A 120 -7.80 -4.67 -17.13
N PHE A 121 -7.33 -3.45 -16.97
CA PHE A 121 -6.31 -3.07 -16.01
C PHE A 121 -6.95 -2.55 -14.73
N HIS A 122 -6.39 -3.01 -13.61
CA HIS A 122 -6.78 -2.64 -12.27
C HIS A 122 -5.64 -1.83 -11.67
N GLY A 123 -5.98 -0.66 -11.11
CA GLY A 123 -5.00 0.25 -10.56
C GLY A 123 -4.20 -0.36 -9.41
N PRO A 124 -2.98 0.15 -9.17
CA PRO A 124 -2.19 -0.25 -8.02
C PRO A 124 -2.93 0.03 -6.70
N ILE A 125 -2.58 -0.75 -5.68
CA ILE A 125 -3.03 -0.49 -4.32
C ILE A 125 -2.19 0.68 -3.77
N GLU A 126 -2.85 1.77 -3.41
CA GLU A 126 -2.23 2.95 -2.82
C GLU A 126 -1.60 2.59 -1.46
N GLY A 127 -0.40 3.09 -1.18
CA GLY A 127 0.31 2.88 0.08
C GLY A 127 0.90 1.48 0.32
N ASP A 128 0.65 0.52 -0.55
CA ASP A 128 1.01 -0.89 -0.34
C ASP A 128 1.95 -1.41 -1.43
N LEU A 129 3.24 -1.48 -1.10
CA LEU A 129 4.23 -2.18 -1.91
C LEU A 129 4.25 -3.66 -1.49
N PRO A 130 3.94 -4.61 -2.38
CA PRO A 130 3.87 -6.03 -2.00
C PRO A 130 5.19 -6.54 -1.40
N PRO A 131 5.16 -7.48 -0.44
CA PRO A 131 6.36 -8.01 0.21
C PRO A 131 7.42 -8.54 -0.77
N ALA A 132 6.98 -9.15 -1.87
CA ALA A 132 7.84 -9.65 -2.94
C ALA A 132 8.60 -8.54 -3.70
N LEU A 133 8.11 -7.30 -3.68
CA LEU A 133 8.78 -6.12 -4.23
C LEU A 133 9.50 -5.30 -3.16
N LEU A 134 9.02 -5.27 -1.91
CA LEU A 134 9.77 -4.65 -0.81
C LEU A 134 11.10 -5.38 -0.55
N ALA A 135 11.13 -6.71 -0.65
CA ALA A 135 12.33 -7.51 -0.47
C ALA A 135 13.52 -7.08 -1.35
N PRO A 136 13.41 -7.05 -2.69
CA PRO A 136 14.48 -6.56 -3.55
C PRO A 136 14.84 -5.09 -3.32
N VAL A 137 13.89 -4.23 -2.94
CA VAL A 137 14.20 -2.85 -2.54
C VAL A 137 15.08 -2.84 -1.30
N ALA A 138 14.69 -3.58 -0.25
CA ALA A 138 15.44 -3.68 0.99
C ALA A 138 16.82 -4.32 0.81
N GLU A 139 16.99 -5.29 -0.10
CA GLU A 139 18.30 -5.85 -0.48
C GLU A 139 19.28 -4.74 -0.91
N HIS A 140 18.85 -3.84 -1.80
CA HIS A 140 19.67 -2.70 -2.24
C HIS A 140 19.90 -1.72 -1.10
N LEU A 141 18.86 -1.34 -0.36
CA LEU A 141 18.97 -0.38 0.75
C LEU A 141 19.96 -0.86 1.83
N VAL A 142 19.93 -2.16 2.17
CA VAL A 142 20.85 -2.79 3.13
C VAL A 142 22.30 -2.71 2.67
N ALA A 143 22.58 -2.82 1.38
CA ALA A 143 23.94 -2.71 0.82
C ALA A 143 24.52 -1.28 0.93
N HIS A 144 23.67 -0.29 1.19
CA HIS A 144 24.02 1.14 1.19
C HIS A 144 23.82 1.81 2.56
N THR A 145 23.91 1.05 3.65
CA THR A 145 23.96 1.58 5.02
C THR A 145 25.10 0.91 5.79
N THR A 146 25.65 1.62 6.77
CA THR A 146 26.60 1.08 7.75
C THR A 146 25.90 0.40 8.93
N THR A 147 24.59 0.58 9.07
CA THR A 147 23.77 0.02 10.16
C THR A 147 22.62 -0.86 9.64
N PRO A 148 22.89 -1.96 8.91
CA PRO A 148 21.84 -2.81 8.34
C PRO A 148 21.04 -3.62 9.38
N ASP A 149 21.54 -3.70 10.61
CA ASP A 149 20.93 -4.41 11.73
C ASP A 149 20.22 -3.46 12.72
N GLU A 150 20.38 -2.13 12.52
CA GLU A 150 19.84 -1.10 13.41
C GLU A 150 19.08 -0.07 12.58
N GLY A 151 17.77 -0.01 12.77
CA GLY A 151 16.90 0.89 12.05
C GLY A 151 15.50 0.88 12.62
N PHE A 152 14.61 1.53 11.90
CA PHE A 152 13.26 1.79 12.36
C PHE A 152 12.26 1.56 11.23
N ALA A 153 11.06 1.16 11.61
CA ALA A 153 9.89 1.09 10.74
C ALA A 153 8.74 1.88 11.38
N GLY A 154 8.05 2.67 10.57
CA GLY A 154 6.85 3.40 10.95
C GLY A 154 5.63 2.86 10.23
N VAL A 155 4.56 2.59 10.97
CA VAL A 155 3.26 2.16 10.44
C VAL A 155 2.22 3.21 10.80
N TRP A 156 1.48 3.70 9.81
CA TRP A 156 0.46 4.72 10.01
C TRP A 156 -0.67 4.20 10.89
N GLU A 157 -1.02 4.95 11.92
CA GLU A 157 -2.00 4.49 12.91
C GLU A 157 -3.43 4.39 12.39
N GLY A 158 -3.75 5.11 11.30
CA GLY A 158 -5.10 5.19 10.76
C GLY A 158 -5.55 3.97 9.96
N HIS A 159 -4.70 2.95 9.80
CA HIS A 159 -5.10 1.69 9.20
C HIS A 159 -6.16 0.99 10.07
N GLY A 160 -7.34 0.73 9.48
CA GLY A 160 -8.43 0.04 10.16
C GLY A 160 -7.99 -1.32 10.71
N GLY A 161 -8.32 -1.61 11.97
CA GLY A 161 -7.93 -2.86 12.63
C GLY A 161 -6.53 -2.89 13.24
N LEU A 162 -5.65 -1.93 12.92
CA LEU A 162 -4.29 -1.88 13.46
C LEU A 162 -4.29 -1.60 14.97
N LEU A 163 -4.93 -0.50 15.38
CA LEU A 163 -5.03 -0.09 16.78
C LEU A 163 -6.28 -0.66 17.45
N GLY A 164 -6.16 -0.92 18.76
CA GLY A 164 -7.31 -1.15 19.61
C GLY A 164 -8.08 0.14 19.91
N GLY A 165 -9.33 -0.01 20.33
CA GLY A 165 -10.19 1.13 20.62
C GLY A 165 -11.44 0.75 21.41
N PHE A 166 -12.17 1.77 21.83
CA PHE A 166 -13.46 1.62 22.50
C PHE A 166 -14.58 1.58 21.45
N GLY A 167 -15.02 0.39 21.05
CA GLY A 167 -16.03 0.17 19.99
C GLY A 167 -15.61 -0.90 18.97
N SER A 168 -16.29 -0.96 17.81
CA SER A 168 -15.88 -1.85 16.71
C SER A 168 -14.53 -1.38 16.15
N THR A 169 -13.51 -2.25 16.18
CA THR A 169 -12.14 -1.96 15.73
C THR A 169 -11.93 -2.16 14.22
N GLY A 170 -12.99 -2.34 13.43
CA GLY A 170 -12.87 -2.58 11.98
C GLY A 170 -12.37 -3.98 11.61
N ARG A 171 -12.07 -4.86 12.58
CA ARG A 171 -11.71 -6.26 12.37
C ARG A 171 -12.96 -7.10 12.08
N ALA A 172 -13.45 -7.05 10.85
CA ALA A 172 -14.53 -7.92 10.38
C ALA A 172 -13.94 -9.22 9.80
N PHE A 173 -14.12 -10.33 10.50
CA PHE A 173 -13.84 -11.66 9.96
C PHE A 173 -15.09 -12.14 9.23
N VAL A 174 -15.18 -11.92 7.91
CA VAL A 174 -16.22 -12.55 7.10
C VAL A 174 -15.84 -14.03 6.95
N THR A 175 -16.47 -14.91 7.70
CA THR A 175 -16.43 -16.34 7.42
C THR A 175 -17.20 -16.56 6.13
N PHE A 176 -16.53 -16.95 5.05
CA PHE A 176 -17.20 -17.41 3.84
C PHE A 176 -17.95 -18.70 4.18
N THR A 177 -19.26 -18.58 4.40
CA THR A 177 -20.19 -19.70 4.30
C THR A 177 -20.64 -19.80 2.84
N ASP A 178 -20.87 -21.01 2.33
CA ASP A 178 -21.26 -21.28 0.93
C ASP A 178 -22.61 -20.67 0.50
N ASP A 179 -23.29 -19.93 1.39
CA ASP A 179 -24.53 -19.20 1.12
C ASP A 179 -24.34 -17.69 1.38
N PRO A 180 -24.18 -16.86 0.33
CA PRO A 180 -23.97 -15.41 0.43
C PRO A 180 -25.13 -14.66 1.12
N VAL A 181 -26.35 -15.24 1.10
CA VAL A 181 -27.54 -14.61 1.67
C VAL A 181 -27.58 -14.81 3.19
N GLU A 182 -27.17 -15.97 3.69
CA GLU A 182 -27.04 -16.23 5.13
C GLU A 182 -25.86 -15.46 5.75
N ALA A 183 -24.72 -15.36 5.07
CA ALA A 183 -23.58 -14.56 5.53
C ALA A 183 -23.95 -13.07 5.66
N HIS A 184 -24.69 -12.53 4.69
CA HIS A 184 -25.17 -11.14 4.72
C HIS A 184 -26.26 -10.92 5.78
N ALA A 185 -27.16 -11.88 5.97
CA ALA A 185 -28.19 -11.82 7.00
C ALA A 185 -27.61 -11.94 8.43
N ALA A 186 -26.57 -12.75 8.63
CA ALA A 186 -25.84 -12.85 9.90
C ALA A 186 -25.03 -11.58 10.20
N MET A 187 -24.35 -11.01 9.19
CA MET A 187 -23.65 -9.73 9.29
C MET A 187 -24.61 -8.58 9.63
N LEU A 188 -25.78 -8.54 8.99
CA LEU A 188 -26.82 -7.57 9.31
C LEU A 188 -27.39 -7.82 10.70
N ALA A 189 -27.69 -9.07 11.08
CA ALA A 189 -28.23 -9.40 12.40
C ALA A 189 -27.28 -9.03 13.56
N GLU A 190 -25.96 -9.17 13.38
CA GLU A 190 -24.97 -8.66 14.35
C GLU A 190 -24.85 -7.13 14.34
N SER A 191 -25.05 -6.47 13.19
CA SER A 191 -24.99 -4.99 13.10
C SER A 191 -26.25 -4.28 13.65
N ILE A 192 -27.41 -4.93 13.62
CA ILE A 192 -28.70 -4.32 13.99
C ILE A 192 -28.96 -4.44 15.50
N HIS A 193 -28.36 -5.42 16.17
CA HIS A 193 -28.45 -5.53 17.62
C HIS A 193 -27.26 -4.83 18.30
N ASP A 194 -27.56 -3.62 18.78
CA ASP A 194 -26.99 -3.01 20.00
C ASP A 194 -26.04 -1.77 19.92
N PRO A 195 -26.17 -0.81 18.96
CA PRO A 195 -25.56 0.51 19.15
C PRO A 195 -26.44 1.49 19.95
N PHE A 196 -27.76 1.26 20.02
CA PHE A 196 -28.72 2.28 20.50
C PHE A 196 -29.51 1.91 21.77
N ASN A 197 -29.31 0.73 22.36
CA ASN A 197 -30.22 0.26 23.43
C ASN A 197 -29.68 0.31 24.86
N ASN A 198 -28.46 0.83 25.11
CA ASN A 198 -27.96 0.90 26.49
C ASN A 198 -27.01 2.07 26.80
N PRO A 199 -27.52 3.27 27.15
CA PRO A 199 -26.72 4.46 27.45
C PRO A 199 -25.85 4.36 28.72
N TYR A 200 -25.84 3.20 29.40
CA TYR A 200 -25.07 2.93 30.62
C TYR A 200 -24.01 1.83 30.46
N GLN A 201 -23.85 1.24 29.27
CA GLN A 201 -22.79 0.26 29.04
C GLN A 201 -21.45 1.00 29.02
N LYS A 202 -20.55 0.63 29.93
CA LYS A 202 -19.17 1.13 29.90
C LYS A 202 -18.54 0.68 28.60
N ALA A 203 -17.96 1.62 27.85
CA ALA A 203 -17.23 1.32 26.63
C ALA A 203 -16.19 0.22 26.92
N VAL A 204 -16.32 -0.91 26.23
CA VAL A 204 -15.40 -2.05 26.35
C VAL A 204 -14.24 -1.80 25.39
N TRP A 205 -13.02 -1.98 25.88
CA TRP A 205 -11.83 -1.93 25.04
C TRP A 205 -11.75 -3.19 24.19
N HIS A 206 -11.56 -3.03 22.89
CA HIS A 206 -11.28 -4.11 21.96
C HIS A 206 -9.85 -3.93 21.43
N ASP A 207 -9.02 -4.96 21.55
CA ASP A 207 -7.67 -4.92 20.99
C ASP A 207 -7.70 -4.93 19.45
N GLY A 208 -6.79 -4.16 18.86
CA GLY A 208 -6.48 -4.23 17.43
C GLY A 208 -5.52 -5.38 17.15
N ILE A 209 -4.78 -5.28 16.05
CA ILE A 209 -3.60 -6.12 15.82
C ILE A 209 -2.54 -5.81 16.88
N LEU A 210 -2.35 -4.53 17.20
CA LEU A 210 -1.43 -4.08 18.23
C LEU A 210 -2.08 -4.14 19.61
N SER A 211 -1.26 -4.44 20.62
CA SER A 211 -1.69 -4.46 22.01
C SER A 211 -2.18 -3.08 22.46
N ARG A 212 -2.96 -3.05 23.55
CA ARG A 212 -3.39 -1.80 24.17
C ARG A 212 -2.23 -0.86 24.51
N GLU A 213 -1.12 -1.40 25.04
CA GLU A 213 0.06 -0.59 25.40
C GLU A 213 0.60 0.19 24.19
N VAL A 214 0.74 -0.48 23.04
CA VAL A 214 1.20 0.17 21.81
C VAL A 214 0.12 1.11 21.24
N SER A 215 -1.14 0.71 21.33
CA SER A 215 -2.28 1.50 20.88
C SER A 215 -2.44 2.81 21.65
N GLU A 216 -2.13 2.84 22.94
CA GLU A 216 -2.14 4.05 23.78
C GLU A 216 -0.76 4.74 23.84
N GLY A 217 0.26 4.19 23.15
CA GLY A 217 1.65 4.65 23.18
C GLY A 217 1.91 5.92 22.37
N ALA A 218 3.18 6.36 22.36
CA ALA A 218 3.62 7.54 21.62
C ALA A 218 3.47 7.38 20.10
N ARG A 219 3.37 8.52 19.40
CA ARG A 219 3.30 8.61 17.93
C ARG A 219 4.37 9.54 17.39
N LEU A 220 4.97 9.15 16.28
CA LEU A 220 5.72 10.08 15.45
C LEU A 220 4.72 10.92 14.65
N GLU A 221 4.55 12.17 15.08
CA GLU A 221 3.71 13.15 14.40
C GLU A 221 4.45 13.75 13.19
N LEU A 222 4.01 13.35 11.99
CA LEU A 222 4.36 14.00 10.73
C LEU A 222 3.14 14.80 10.23
N PRO A 223 3.30 15.75 9.28
CA PRO A 223 2.16 16.46 8.70
C PRO A 223 1.05 15.48 8.25
N GLN A 224 -0.15 15.63 8.81
CA GLN A 224 -1.36 14.82 8.56
C GLN A 224 -1.31 13.33 8.95
N ARG A 225 -0.14 12.80 9.37
CA ARG A 225 0.03 11.37 9.62
C ARG A 225 0.75 11.12 10.93
N GLU A 226 0.14 10.30 11.75
CA GLU A 226 0.74 9.79 12.98
C GLU A 226 1.16 8.33 12.77
N HIS A 227 2.38 8.00 13.21
CA HIS A 227 2.94 6.67 13.01
C HIS A 227 3.30 6.03 14.34
N VAL A 228 3.00 4.73 14.45
CA VAL A 228 3.57 3.87 15.48
C VAL A 228 4.95 3.44 15.01
N LEU A 229 5.97 3.63 15.84
CA LEU A 229 7.35 3.26 15.51
C LEU A 229 7.74 1.92 16.10
N PHE A 230 8.62 1.23 15.38
CA PHE A 230 9.23 -0.01 15.81
C PHE A 230 10.73 0.04 15.54
N THR A 231 11.55 -0.41 16.50
CA THR A 231 12.94 -0.78 16.19
C THR A 231 12.91 -2.00 15.28
N ALA A 232 13.43 -1.86 14.07
CA ALA A 232 13.35 -2.84 13.01
C ALA A 232 14.67 -2.87 12.21
N PRO A 233 15.43 -3.98 12.25
CA PRO A 233 16.60 -4.15 11.38
C PRO A 233 16.19 -4.03 9.91
N PRO A 234 16.75 -3.10 9.12
CA PRO A 234 16.41 -2.96 7.69
C PRO A 234 16.51 -4.27 6.92
N ARG A 235 17.49 -5.11 7.25
CA ARG A 235 17.67 -6.43 6.62
C ARG A 235 16.51 -7.39 6.78
N THR A 236 15.63 -7.21 7.77
CA THR A 236 14.46 -8.08 7.90
C THR A 236 13.53 -7.93 6.71
N PHE A 237 13.43 -6.73 6.13
CA PHE A 237 12.55 -6.49 5.00
C PHE A 237 13.09 -7.07 3.68
N ALA A 238 14.35 -7.53 3.63
CA ALA A 238 14.92 -8.22 2.47
C ALA A 238 14.45 -9.69 2.35
N ASP A 239 13.74 -10.21 3.35
CA ASP A 239 13.07 -11.51 3.30
C ASP A 239 11.57 -11.28 3.07
N PRO A 240 10.96 -11.74 1.96
CA PRO A 240 9.54 -11.51 1.68
C PRO A 240 8.60 -12.11 2.73
N ASP A 241 9.07 -13.05 3.54
CA ASP A 241 8.29 -13.64 4.64
C ASP A 241 8.25 -12.73 5.89
N TRP A 242 8.81 -11.52 5.85
CA TRP A 242 8.81 -10.55 6.96
C TRP A 242 7.42 -10.31 7.56
N VAL A 243 6.36 -10.41 6.75
CA VAL A 243 4.96 -10.28 7.16
C VAL A 243 4.56 -11.23 8.28
N ALA A 244 5.22 -12.38 8.40
CA ALA A 244 4.95 -13.36 9.44
C ALA A 244 5.63 -13.02 10.79
N PHE A 245 6.60 -12.11 10.80
CA PHE A 245 7.50 -11.90 11.95
C PHE A 245 7.44 -10.48 12.52
N VAL A 246 6.75 -9.56 11.87
CA VAL A 246 6.58 -8.20 12.36
C VAL A 246 5.59 -8.15 13.54
N PRO A 247 5.78 -7.23 14.52
CA PRO A 247 4.88 -7.08 15.66
C PRO A 247 3.42 -6.74 15.30
N TRP A 248 3.17 -6.23 14.08
CA TRP A 248 1.85 -5.89 13.57
C TRP A 248 1.31 -6.91 12.53
N SER A 249 1.76 -8.16 12.60
CA SER A 249 1.14 -9.27 11.84
C SER A 249 -0.18 -9.68 12.50
N ASP A 250 -1.25 -9.97 11.74
CA ASP A 250 -2.53 -10.40 12.32
C ASP A 250 -2.52 -11.88 12.76
N LYS A 251 -1.97 -12.13 13.95
CA LYS A 251 -1.89 -13.46 14.54
C LYS A 251 -3.24 -14.12 14.82
N ILE A 252 -4.28 -13.34 15.05
CA ILE A 252 -5.62 -13.90 15.30
C ILE A 252 -6.24 -14.37 13.98
N ALA A 253 -5.99 -13.68 12.86
CA ALA A 253 -6.35 -14.17 11.54
C ALA A 253 -5.61 -15.48 11.22
N GLU A 254 -4.30 -15.54 11.50
CA GLU A 254 -3.50 -16.78 11.33
C GLU A 254 -4.08 -17.96 12.15
N GLU A 255 -4.43 -17.74 13.42
CA GLU A 255 -5.06 -18.76 14.27
C GLU A 255 -6.41 -19.26 13.73
N ARG A 256 -7.10 -18.43 12.94
CA ARG A 256 -8.36 -18.78 12.24
C ARG A 256 -8.13 -19.42 10.87
N GLY A 257 -6.88 -19.69 10.49
CA GLY A 257 -6.53 -20.38 9.25
C GLY A 257 -6.32 -19.46 8.05
N PHE A 258 -6.31 -18.13 8.24
CA PHE A 258 -5.88 -17.21 7.19
C PHE A 258 -4.35 -17.24 7.04
N PRO A 259 -3.81 -16.97 5.84
CA PRO A 259 -2.36 -16.85 5.66
C PRO A 259 -1.79 -15.67 6.48
N PRO A 260 -0.50 -15.70 6.85
CA PRO A 260 0.17 -14.56 7.48
C PRO A 260 0.01 -13.29 6.65
N SER A 261 -0.38 -12.21 7.31
CA SER A 261 -0.53 -10.89 6.69
C SER A 261 -0.14 -9.79 7.67
N ALA A 262 0.44 -8.73 7.12
CA ALA A 262 0.80 -7.53 7.86
C ALA A 262 0.69 -6.33 6.92
N LEU A 263 0.39 -5.17 7.48
CA LEU A 263 0.43 -3.90 6.75
C LEU A 263 1.87 -3.59 6.30
N HIS A 264 2.00 -3.03 5.10
CA HIS A 264 3.27 -2.49 4.63
C HIS A 264 3.72 -1.30 5.51
N PRO A 265 5.00 -1.22 5.92
CA PRO A 265 5.51 -0.05 6.65
C PRO A 265 5.54 1.19 5.77
N ASN A 266 4.96 2.29 6.24
CA ASN A 266 4.98 3.56 5.51
C ASN A 266 6.37 4.20 5.50
N LEU A 267 7.16 3.95 6.55
CA LEU A 267 8.50 4.51 6.70
C LEU A 267 9.47 3.41 7.07
N ILE A 268 10.64 3.36 6.41
CA ILE A 268 11.77 2.52 6.84
C ILE A 268 13.05 3.35 6.70
N TRP A 269 13.91 3.36 7.73
CA TRP A 269 15.23 3.98 7.66
C TRP A 269 16.24 3.30 8.59
N PRO A 270 17.54 3.31 8.25
CA PRO A 270 18.62 2.81 9.10
C PRO A 270 19.04 3.86 10.14
N ALA A 271 19.68 3.44 11.23
CA ALA A 271 20.12 4.34 12.30
C ALA A 271 21.15 5.41 11.86
N ASP A 272 21.92 5.15 10.79
CA ASP A 272 22.84 6.12 10.20
C ASP A 272 22.18 7.12 9.24
N HIS A 273 20.85 7.00 9.02
CA HIS A 273 20.04 7.86 8.14
C HIS A 273 20.58 7.93 6.70
N ALA A 274 21.29 6.90 6.22
CA ALA A 274 21.88 6.87 4.88
C ALA A 274 20.83 6.90 3.75
N TRP A 275 19.61 6.45 4.05
CA TRP A 275 18.47 6.45 3.14
C TRP A 275 17.16 6.45 3.93
N ILE A 276 16.06 6.71 3.24
CA ILE A 276 14.70 6.47 3.74
C ILE A 276 13.83 5.92 2.63
N LEU A 277 12.96 4.97 2.97
CA LEU A 277 11.86 4.51 2.15
C LEU A 277 10.56 5.11 2.71
N VAL A 278 9.75 5.69 1.82
CA VAL A 278 8.45 6.30 2.13
C VAL A 278 7.38 5.74 1.19
N SER A 279 6.44 4.99 1.75
CA SER A 279 5.20 4.57 1.08
C SER A 279 4.03 5.33 1.69
N GLU A 280 3.71 6.48 1.09
CA GLU A 280 2.58 7.32 1.52
C GLU A 280 1.26 6.64 1.15
N ILE A 281 0.27 6.71 2.05
CA ILE A 281 -0.95 5.91 1.93
C ILE A 281 -1.81 6.26 0.71
N ASP A 282 -1.71 7.50 0.22
CA ASP A 282 -2.46 8.00 -0.93
C ASP A 282 -1.64 7.94 -2.22
N PHE A 283 -0.42 7.38 -2.18
CA PHE A 283 0.44 7.26 -3.36
C PHE A 283 0.38 5.85 -3.94
N ASP A 284 0.34 5.79 -5.26
CA ASP A 284 0.45 4.58 -6.08
C ASP A 284 1.91 4.10 -6.26
N SER A 285 2.81 4.60 -5.42
CA SER A 285 4.24 4.38 -5.52
C SER A 285 4.95 4.65 -4.20
N THR A 286 6.11 4.02 -4.06
CA THR A 286 7.04 4.21 -2.95
C THR A 286 8.18 5.12 -3.40
N VAL A 287 8.56 6.09 -2.58
CA VAL A 287 9.71 6.96 -2.84
C VAL A 287 10.88 6.58 -1.93
N VAL A 288 12.06 6.43 -2.51
CA VAL A 288 13.32 6.24 -1.77
C VAL A 288 14.19 7.47 -1.94
N GLY A 289 14.60 8.08 -0.82
CA GLY A 289 15.66 9.08 -0.78
C GLY A 289 16.97 8.45 -0.29
N GLY A 290 18.08 8.71 -0.97
CA GLY A 290 19.39 8.14 -0.62
C GLY A 290 20.55 8.76 -1.40
N SER A 291 21.67 8.04 -1.44
CA SER A 291 22.79 8.40 -2.32
C SER A 291 22.45 8.14 -3.79
N GLU A 292 23.19 8.78 -4.71
CA GLU A 292 23.05 8.50 -6.16
C GLU A 292 23.25 7.01 -6.47
N ALA A 293 24.13 6.32 -5.73
CA ALA A 293 24.40 4.90 -5.91
C ALA A 293 23.20 4.02 -5.55
N VAL A 294 22.46 4.35 -4.48
CA VAL A 294 21.21 3.66 -4.11
C VAL A 294 20.17 3.78 -5.21
N VAL A 295 19.94 5.01 -5.68
CA VAL A 295 18.94 5.29 -6.72
C VAL A 295 19.31 4.58 -8.02
N ALA A 296 20.58 4.63 -8.43
CA ALA A 296 21.04 3.92 -9.61
C ALA A 296 20.87 2.40 -9.49
N ALA A 297 21.13 1.82 -8.32
CA ALA A 297 20.96 0.38 -8.10
C ALA A 297 19.49 -0.04 -8.19
N LEU A 298 18.58 0.72 -7.55
CA LEU A 298 17.14 0.47 -7.60
C LEU A 298 16.60 0.56 -9.03
N CYS A 299 16.97 1.60 -9.78
CA CYS A 299 16.53 1.78 -11.16
C CYS A 299 17.14 0.81 -12.17
N ALA A 300 18.20 0.08 -11.79
CA ALA A 300 18.83 -0.93 -12.63
C ALA A 300 18.29 -2.35 -12.38
N ASP A 301 17.50 -2.57 -11.33
CA ASP A 301 16.94 -3.88 -10.99
C ASP A 301 15.67 -4.15 -11.80
N GLU A 302 15.72 -5.09 -12.74
CA GLU A 302 14.58 -5.47 -13.59
C GLU A 302 13.40 -6.09 -12.82
N ARG A 303 13.59 -6.48 -11.55
CA ARG A 303 12.49 -6.90 -10.67
C ARG A 303 11.62 -5.73 -10.23
N LEU A 304 12.12 -4.50 -10.35
CA LEU A 304 11.51 -3.27 -9.89
C LEU A 304 11.15 -2.38 -11.08
N GLU A 305 9.91 -1.91 -11.13
CA GLU A 305 9.58 -0.78 -12.00
C GLU A 305 9.93 0.51 -11.25
N ALA A 306 11.18 0.97 -11.38
CA ALA A 306 11.71 2.11 -10.64
C ALA A 306 12.35 3.14 -11.57
N LEU A 307 12.05 4.43 -11.36
CA LEU A 307 12.59 5.53 -12.13
C LEU A 307 13.17 6.62 -11.21
N PRO A 308 14.27 7.30 -11.61
CA PRO A 308 14.77 8.43 -10.85
C PRO A 308 13.79 9.60 -11.01
N ILE A 309 13.56 10.33 -9.92
CA ILE A 309 12.72 11.53 -9.90
C ILE A 309 13.54 12.74 -9.45
N PRO A 310 13.23 13.96 -9.94
CA PRO A 310 13.89 15.17 -9.46
C PRO A 310 13.53 15.45 -7.99
N GLU A 311 14.42 16.12 -7.27
CA GLU A 311 14.08 16.73 -5.98
C GLU A 311 12.90 17.69 -6.15
N GLY A 312 11.91 17.66 -5.25
CA GLY A 312 10.66 18.41 -5.38
C GLY A 312 9.73 17.93 -6.48
N ALA A 313 9.80 16.66 -6.88
CA ALA A 313 8.86 16.09 -7.84
C ALA A 313 7.41 16.23 -7.35
N ASN A 314 6.53 16.73 -8.21
CA ASN A 314 5.10 16.72 -7.96
C ASN A 314 4.52 15.35 -8.35
N LEU A 315 3.97 14.64 -7.37
CA LEU A 315 3.34 13.33 -7.52
C LEU A 315 1.82 13.38 -7.32
N GLN A 316 1.21 14.56 -7.36
CA GLN A 316 -0.24 14.71 -7.30
C GLN A 316 -0.92 14.10 -8.54
N TRP A 317 -2.18 13.73 -8.39
CA TRP A 317 -2.99 13.04 -9.40
C TRP A 317 -3.09 13.79 -10.76
N ASP A 318 -2.89 15.10 -10.77
CA ASP A 318 -2.94 15.97 -11.95
C ASP A 318 -1.56 16.39 -12.48
N ALA A 319 -0.47 15.86 -11.92
CA ALA A 319 0.90 16.28 -12.23
C ALA A 319 1.49 15.70 -13.54
N ASP A 320 0.81 14.73 -14.16
CA ASP A 320 1.26 14.15 -15.44
C ASP A 320 0.90 15.08 -16.61
N GLU A 321 1.93 15.79 -17.09
CA GLU A 321 1.87 16.71 -18.22
C GLU A 321 2.17 16.03 -19.58
N VAL A 322 2.57 14.76 -19.59
CA VAL A 322 2.97 14.02 -20.81
C VAL A 322 1.80 13.27 -21.41
N ASN A 323 0.95 12.69 -20.57
CA ASN A 323 -0.24 11.94 -20.95
C ASN A 323 -1.49 12.83 -20.74
N PRO A 324 -2.01 13.49 -21.78
CA PRO A 324 -3.11 14.46 -21.66
C PRO A 324 -4.49 13.83 -21.41
#